data_AF-A0A942ZAN5-F1
#
_entry.id   AF-A0A942ZAN5-F1
#
_cell.length_a   1.000
_cell.length_b   1.000
_cell.length_c   1.000
_cell.angle_alpha   90.00
_cell.angle_beta   90.00
_cell.angle_gamma   90.00
#
_symmetry.space_group_name_H-M   'P 1'
#
loop_
_entity.id
_entity.type
_entity.pdbx_description
1 polymer ?
#
loop_
_entity_poly.entity_id
_entity_poly.type
_entity_poly.pdbx_seq_one_letter_code
_entity_poly.pdbx_strand_id
1 'polypeptide(L)'
;MIINSLRSYGFRSFLTEKKEEKNNLALNVSFRAAIPPAKDQYNDLRVFFHHIYEYKKGLRSLVLTTEKASNREIIERRLKRENIPYEIKDVNGKNINVFFGNKDCIRVVSTFDKRLDKLTPEQDFMLGIMLGYDKILQCRRYFVMRDKFFASQKKS
;
A
#
# COMPACT_ATOMS: atom_id res chain seq x y z
N MET A 1 11.09 -3.40 8.67
CA MET A 1 11.16 -2.04 9.27
C MET A 1 10.88 -0.93 8.22
N ILE A 2 9.88 -1.12 7.33
CA ILE A 2 9.45 -0.14 6.31
C ILE A 2 8.37 0.82 6.85
N ILE A 3 7.61 0.35 7.84
CA ILE A 3 6.35 0.98 8.26
C ILE A 3 6.57 2.28 9.06
N ASN A 4 7.69 2.41 9.79
CA ASN A 4 7.88 3.55 10.69
C ASN A 4 8.36 4.85 10.01
N SER A 5 8.84 4.79 8.76
CA SER A 5 9.34 6.00 8.05
C SER A 5 8.25 6.73 7.26
N LEU A 6 7.12 6.06 6.93
CA LEU A 6 6.05 6.62 6.09
C LEU A 6 5.13 7.63 6.81
N ARG A 7 5.23 7.78 8.14
CA ARG A 7 4.31 8.63 8.92
C ARG A 7 4.66 10.12 8.94
N SER A 8 5.90 10.49 8.60
CA SER A 8 6.41 11.86 8.84
C SER A 8 6.53 12.72 7.57
N TYR A 9 6.86 12.14 6.42
CA TYR A 9 7.17 12.93 5.21
C TYR A 9 5.94 13.37 4.38
N GLY A 10 4.77 12.75 4.55
CA GLY A 10 3.57 13.07 3.75
C GLY A 10 2.65 14.16 4.33
N PHE A 11 2.89 14.63 5.56
CA PHE A 11 1.93 15.50 6.26
C PHE A 11 2.17 17.00 6.02
N ARG A 12 3.40 17.39 5.66
CA ARG A 12 3.81 18.80 5.64
C ARG A 12 3.50 19.52 4.33
N SER A 13 3.50 18.80 3.20
CA SER A 13 3.12 19.35 1.90
C SER A 13 1.60 19.50 1.72
N PHE A 14 0.80 18.90 2.61
CA PHE A 14 -0.66 18.81 2.51
C PHE A 14 -1.43 19.97 3.19
N LEU A 15 -0.75 20.84 3.95
CA LEU A 15 -1.40 21.94 4.69
C LEU A 15 -1.47 23.24 3.88
N THR A 16 -0.64 23.41 2.87
CA THR A 16 -0.58 24.63 2.05
C THR A 16 -1.64 24.66 0.93
N GLU A 17 -2.15 23.51 0.48
CA GLU A 17 -3.23 23.44 -0.54
C GLU A 17 -4.66 23.48 0.04
N LYS A 18 -4.81 23.48 1.37
CA LYS A 18 -6.09 23.24 2.05
C LYS A 18 -7.10 24.41 2.09
N LYS A 19 -6.83 25.55 1.47
CA LYS A 19 -7.69 26.74 1.63
C LYS A 19 -8.64 27.02 0.46
N GLU A 20 -8.35 26.57 -0.76
CA GLU A 20 -9.20 26.86 -1.92
C GLU A 20 -10.09 25.68 -2.39
N GLU A 21 -9.71 24.43 -2.10
CA GLU A 21 -10.50 23.25 -2.53
C GLU A 21 -11.72 22.91 -1.66
N LYS A 22 -11.84 23.52 -0.47
CA LYS A 22 -12.86 23.13 0.52
C LYS A 22 -14.30 23.38 0.09
N ASN A 23 -14.55 24.25 -0.89
CA ASN A 23 -15.91 24.66 -1.25
C ASN A 23 -16.50 23.88 -2.44
N ASN A 24 -15.70 23.14 -3.21
CA ASN A 24 -16.18 22.46 -4.42
C ASN A 24 -16.15 20.91 -4.37
N LEU A 25 -15.58 20.30 -3.33
CA LEU A 25 -15.49 18.83 -3.22
C LEU A 25 -16.67 18.18 -2.46
N ALA A 26 -17.62 18.96 -1.95
CA ALA A 26 -18.73 18.44 -1.13
C ALA A 26 -19.88 17.82 -1.95
N LEU A 27 -19.91 17.92 -3.29
CA LEU A 27 -21.12 17.59 -4.06
C LEU A 27 -20.96 16.62 -5.25
N ASN A 28 -19.77 16.09 -5.58
CA ASN A 28 -19.59 15.31 -6.82
C ASN A 28 -18.85 13.97 -6.70
N VAL A 29 -18.82 13.34 -5.53
CA VAL A 29 -18.43 11.93 -5.45
C VAL A 29 -19.70 11.08 -5.34
N SER A 30 -20.15 10.57 -6.49
CA SER A 30 -21.25 9.62 -6.60
C SER A 30 -20.92 8.32 -5.85
N PHE A 31 -21.20 8.32 -4.54
CA PHE A 31 -21.11 7.18 -3.64
C PHE A 31 -22.37 6.31 -3.76
N ARG A 32 -22.61 5.68 -4.92
CA ARG A 32 -23.61 4.61 -5.02
C ARG A 32 -22.97 3.26 -4.67
N ALA A 33 -22.92 2.95 -3.37
CA ALA A 33 -22.73 1.59 -2.89
C ALA A 33 -24.07 1.06 -2.37
N ALA A 34 -24.47 -0.16 -2.80
CA ALA A 34 -25.75 -0.77 -2.44
C ALA A 34 -25.88 -1.12 -0.94
N ILE A 35 -24.81 -0.98 -0.15
CA ILE A 35 -24.83 -1.04 1.32
C ILE A 35 -23.75 -0.06 1.81
N PRO A 36 -24.08 1.02 2.54
CA PRO A 36 -23.10 1.92 3.12
C PRO A 36 -22.35 1.20 4.26
N PRO A 37 -21.00 1.21 4.30
CA PRO A 37 -20.28 0.77 5.49
C PRO A 37 -20.62 1.68 6.68
N ALA A 38 -20.55 1.14 7.91
CA ALA A 38 -20.77 1.93 9.12
C ALA A 38 -19.83 3.15 9.15
N LYS A 39 -20.29 4.28 9.70
CA LYS A 39 -19.62 5.60 9.64
C LYS A 39 -18.16 5.56 10.08
N ASP A 40 -17.81 4.69 11.02
CA ASP A 40 -16.46 4.53 11.56
C ASP A 40 -15.55 3.73 10.62
N GLN A 41 -16.07 2.68 9.97
CA GLN A 41 -15.35 1.93 8.92
C GLN A 41 -15.08 2.79 7.68
N TYR A 42 -15.96 3.76 7.40
CA TYR A 42 -15.77 4.68 6.30
C TYR A 42 -14.53 5.56 6.52
N ASN A 43 -14.34 6.09 7.73
CA ASN A 43 -13.17 6.91 8.07
C ASN A 43 -11.85 6.13 7.97
N ASP A 44 -11.85 4.87 8.44
CA ASP A 44 -10.68 3.99 8.35
C ASP A 44 -10.26 3.73 6.89
N LEU A 45 -11.24 3.55 5.98
CA LEU A 45 -10.98 3.24 4.57
C LEU A 45 -10.79 4.47 3.67
N ARG A 46 -10.87 5.70 4.19
CA ARG A 46 -10.66 6.92 3.38
C ARG A 46 -9.31 6.92 2.69
N VAL A 47 -8.26 6.51 3.40
CA VAL A 47 -6.90 6.43 2.86
C VAL A 47 -6.81 5.33 1.79
N PHE A 48 -7.44 4.18 2.02
CA PHE A 48 -7.53 3.11 1.02
C PHE A 48 -8.21 3.58 -0.27
N PHE A 49 -9.34 4.30 -0.18
CA PHE A 49 -10.00 4.84 -1.37
C PHE A 49 -9.14 5.86 -2.09
N HIS A 50 -8.41 6.72 -1.36
CA HIS A 50 -7.46 7.66 -1.95
C HIS A 50 -6.41 6.93 -2.80
N HIS A 51 -5.83 5.86 -2.27
CA HIS A 51 -4.85 5.06 -3.00
C HIS A 51 -5.40 4.43 -4.29
N ILE A 52 -6.69 4.04 -4.33
CA ILE A 52 -7.34 3.59 -5.57
C ILE A 52 -7.36 4.72 -6.61
N TYR A 53 -7.67 5.96 -6.20
CA TYR A 53 -7.66 7.10 -7.12
C TYR A 53 -6.25 7.40 -7.65
N GLU A 54 -5.24 7.40 -6.78
CA GLU A 54 -3.84 7.61 -7.18
C GLU A 54 -3.37 6.55 -8.19
N TYR A 55 -3.74 5.28 -7.95
CA TYR A 55 -3.47 4.20 -8.89
C TYR A 55 -4.16 4.43 -10.24
N LYS A 56 -5.45 4.80 -10.24
CA LYS A 56 -6.20 5.08 -11.48
C LYS A 56 -5.67 6.29 -12.26
N LYS A 57 -5.02 7.23 -11.59
CA LYS A 57 -4.30 8.35 -12.22
C LYS A 57 -2.93 7.97 -12.78
N GLY A 58 -2.46 6.75 -12.51
CA GLY A 58 -1.17 6.25 -13.00
C GLY A 58 0.04 6.74 -12.19
N LEU A 59 -0.16 7.20 -10.95
CA LEU A 59 0.93 7.72 -10.13
C LEU A 59 1.90 6.63 -9.66
N ARG A 60 1.42 5.39 -9.52
CA ARG A 60 2.21 4.23 -9.07
C ARG A 60 1.71 2.95 -9.73
N SER A 61 2.62 2.04 -10.05
CA SER A 61 2.28 0.74 -10.66
C SER A 61 1.77 -0.28 -9.64
N LEU A 62 2.16 -0.15 -8.38
CA LEU A 62 1.72 -1.01 -7.27
C LEU A 62 1.47 -0.17 -6.03
N VAL A 63 0.42 -0.49 -5.29
CA VAL A 63 0.13 0.11 -3.98
C VAL A 63 0.06 -0.98 -2.91
N LEU A 64 0.64 -0.68 -1.75
CA LEU A 64 0.57 -1.50 -0.54
C LEU A 64 -0.12 -0.69 0.56
N THR A 65 -1.18 -1.25 1.13
CA THR A 65 -1.87 -0.69 2.30
C THR A 65 -2.02 -1.75 3.37
N THR A 66 -1.94 -1.33 4.64
CA THR A 66 -2.23 -2.22 5.77
C THR A 66 -3.58 -1.82 6.35
N GLU A 67 -4.53 -2.75 6.32
CA GLU A 67 -5.91 -2.51 6.74
C GLU A 67 -6.33 -3.52 7.81
N LYS A 68 -7.42 -3.23 8.51
CA LYS A 68 -8.02 -4.17 9.48
C LYS A 68 -8.61 -5.37 8.74
N ALA A 69 -8.41 -6.57 9.27
CA ALA A 69 -8.96 -7.81 8.72
C ALA A 69 -10.50 -7.78 8.64
N SER A 70 -11.16 -7.06 9.56
CA SER A 70 -12.62 -6.85 9.55
C SER A 70 -13.14 -6.18 8.27
N ASN A 71 -12.29 -5.42 7.57
CA ASN A 71 -12.67 -4.66 6.39
C ASN A 71 -12.35 -5.42 5.07
N ARG A 72 -11.84 -6.66 5.16
CA ARG A 72 -11.41 -7.48 4.02
C ARG A 72 -12.47 -7.58 2.93
N GLU A 73 -13.71 -7.90 3.29
CA GLU A 73 -14.80 -8.05 2.33
C GLU A 73 -15.13 -6.76 1.58
N ILE A 74 -15.09 -5.62 2.27
CA ILE A 74 -15.37 -4.30 1.68
C ILE A 74 -14.27 -3.95 0.67
N ILE A 75 -13.02 -4.18 1.05
CA ILE A 75 -11.83 -3.96 0.22
C ILE A 75 -11.89 -4.82 -1.04
N GLU A 76 -12.10 -6.14 -0.90
CA GLU A 76 -12.20 -7.06 -2.04
C GLU A 76 -13.36 -6.67 -2.97
N ARG A 77 -14.53 -6.37 -2.42
CA ARG A 77 -15.70 -5.95 -3.20
C ARG A 77 -15.42 -4.68 -4.00
N ARG A 78 -14.68 -3.73 -3.43
CA ARG A 78 -14.30 -2.49 -4.11
C ARG A 78 -13.29 -2.76 -5.23
N LEU A 79 -12.23 -3.52 -4.95
CA LEU A 79 -11.19 -3.84 -5.94
C LEU A 79 -11.76 -4.64 -7.12
N LYS A 80 -12.64 -5.61 -6.85
CA LYS A 80 -13.37 -6.35 -7.89
C LYS A 80 -14.25 -5.43 -8.75
N ARG A 81 -14.97 -4.49 -8.14
CA ARG A 81 -15.83 -3.53 -8.86
C ARG A 81 -15.04 -2.63 -9.81
N GLU A 82 -13.86 -2.18 -9.37
CA GLU A 82 -12.98 -1.34 -10.17
C GLU A 82 -12.13 -2.16 -11.16
N ASN A 83 -12.26 -3.49 -11.15
CA ASN A 83 -11.48 -4.44 -11.96
C ASN A 83 -9.96 -4.27 -11.79
N ILE A 84 -9.51 -4.06 -10.54
CA ILE A 84 -8.10 -3.86 -10.22
C ILE A 84 -7.52 -5.19 -9.71
N PRO A 85 -6.45 -5.72 -10.33
CA PRO A 85 -5.73 -6.88 -9.80
C PRO A 85 -5.20 -6.62 -8.39
N TYR A 86 -5.32 -7.61 -7.50
CA TYR A 86 -4.93 -7.47 -6.11
C TYR A 86 -4.47 -8.79 -5.49
N GLU A 87 -3.73 -8.69 -4.39
CA GLU A 87 -3.25 -9.79 -3.55
C GLU A 87 -3.40 -9.38 -2.07
N ILE A 88 -4.00 -10.23 -1.24
CA ILE A 88 -4.20 -9.96 0.19
C ILE A 88 -3.42 -10.98 1.02
N LYS A 89 -2.57 -10.48 1.91
CA LYS A 89 -1.72 -11.29 2.79
C LYS A 89 -2.04 -11.00 4.24
N ASP A 90 -2.39 -12.03 5.00
CA ASP A 90 -2.62 -11.92 6.44
C ASP A 90 -1.30 -11.65 7.17
N VAL A 91 -1.30 -10.65 8.07
CA VAL A 91 -0.13 -10.29 8.86
C VAL A 91 -0.17 -10.99 10.21
N ASN A 92 -1.12 -10.59 11.06
CA ASN A 92 -1.23 -11.04 12.46
C ASN A 92 -2.68 -11.39 12.85
N GLY A 93 -3.52 -11.81 11.88
CA GLY A 93 -4.95 -12.12 12.08
C GLY A 93 -5.87 -10.92 12.35
N LYS A 94 -5.33 -9.80 12.84
CA LYS A 94 -6.06 -8.53 13.03
C LYS A 94 -5.89 -7.57 11.86
N ASN A 95 -4.74 -7.64 11.19
CA ASN A 95 -4.37 -6.76 10.09
C ASN A 95 -4.02 -7.58 8.85
N ILE A 96 -4.36 -7.03 7.70
CA ILE A 96 -4.08 -7.57 6.39
C ILE A 96 -3.26 -6.56 5.59
N ASN A 97 -2.31 -7.06 4.81
CA ASN A 97 -1.64 -6.28 3.78
C ASN A 97 -2.37 -6.49 2.48
N VAL A 98 -2.82 -5.39 1.88
CA VAL A 98 -3.55 -5.37 0.61
C VAL A 98 -2.61 -4.77 -0.42
N PHE A 99 -2.23 -5.59 -1.39
CA PHE A 99 -1.50 -5.18 -2.57
C PHE A 99 -2.47 -5.05 -3.72
N PHE A 100 -2.46 -3.94 -4.43
CA PHE A 100 -3.26 -3.79 -5.65
C PHE A 100 -2.54 -2.94 -6.67
N GLY A 101 -2.75 -3.23 -7.94
CA GLY A 101 -2.14 -2.47 -9.02
C GLY A 101 -2.00 -3.26 -10.31
N ASN A 102 -0.89 -3.03 -11.01
CA ASN A 102 -0.57 -3.70 -12.27
C ASN A 102 -0.52 -5.23 -12.07
N LYS A 103 -1.14 -5.97 -13.00
CA LYS A 103 -1.25 -7.43 -12.96
C LYS A 103 0.10 -8.13 -12.84
N ASP A 104 1.13 -7.65 -13.53
CA ASP A 104 2.47 -8.24 -13.50
C ASP A 104 3.15 -7.98 -12.15
N CYS A 105 2.99 -6.77 -11.59
CA CYS A 105 3.46 -6.47 -10.23
C CYS A 105 2.78 -7.37 -9.19
N ILE A 106 1.46 -7.59 -9.31
CA ILE A 106 0.72 -8.47 -8.40
C ILE A 106 1.19 -9.91 -8.54
N ARG A 107 1.47 -10.39 -9.76
CA ARG A 107 2.01 -11.72 -9.99
C ARG A 107 3.40 -11.90 -9.36
N VAL A 108 4.23 -10.87 -9.34
CA VAL A 108 5.52 -10.91 -8.63
C VAL A 108 5.30 -10.94 -7.13
N VAL A 109 4.45 -10.07 -6.59
CA VAL A 109 4.19 -9.97 -5.13
C VAL A 109 3.57 -11.24 -4.57
N SER A 110 2.76 -11.97 -5.34
CA SER A 110 2.20 -13.25 -4.90
C SER A 110 3.26 -14.32 -4.64
N THR A 111 4.43 -14.24 -5.30
CA THR A 111 5.57 -15.16 -5.05
C THR A 111 6.33 -14.86 -3.77
N PHE A 112 6.18 -13.65 -3.21
CA PHE A 112 6.89 -13.26 -2.00
C PHE A 112 6.30 -13.91 -0.75
N ASP A 113 7.05 -13.94 0.35
CA ASP A 113 6.52 -14.38 1.64
C ASP A 113 5.34 -13.46 2.08
N LYS A 114 4.46 -13.98 2.94
CA LYS A 114 3.42 -13.19 3.62
C LYS A 114 4.06 -12.14 4.54
N ARG A 115 5.18 -12.51 5.15
CA ARG A 115 5.95 -11.72 6.09
C ARG A 115 6.96 -10.83 5.37
N LEU A 116 6.67 -9.53 5.33
CA LEU A 116 7.54 -8.52 4.71
C LEU A 116 8.91 -8.38 5.39
N ASP A 117 9.05 -8.86 6.63
CA ASP A 117 10.32 -8.88 7.36
C ASP A 117 11.24 -10.05 6.95
N LYS A 118 10.72 -11.05 6.23
CA LYS A 118 11.48 -12.21 5.75
C LYS A 118 11.94 -12.10 4.29
N LEU A 119 11.69 -10.97 3.64
CA LEU A 119 12.10 -10.77 2.26
C LEU A 119 13.62 -10.77 2.13
N THR A 120 14.12 -11.42 1.09
CA THR A 120 15.52 -11.30 0.67
C THR A 120 15.82 -9.85 0.26
N PRO A 121 17.09 -9.41 0.32
CA PRO A 121 17.49 -8.09 -0.16
C PRO A 121 16.99 -7.80 -1.58
N GLU A 122 17.02 -8.79 -2.47
CA GLU A 122 16.55 -8.72 -3.85
C GLU A 122 15.03 -8.53 -3.91
N GLN A 123 14.27 -9.28 -3.13
CA GLN A 123 12.81 -9.13 -3.04
C GLN A 123 12.39 -7.78 -2.46
N ASP A 124 13.07 -7.29 -1.42
CA ASP A 124 12.84 -5.96 -0.85
C ASP A 124 13.15 -4.85 -1.87
N PHE A 125 14.23 -5.03 -2.65
CA PHE A 125 14.57 -4.12 -3.72
C PHE A 125 13.48 -4.08 -4.80
N MET A 126 13.09 -5.23 -5.34
CA MET A 126 12.03 -5.35 -6.35
C MET A 126 10.71 -4.74 -5.86
N LEU A 127 10.30 -5.06 -4.62
CA LEU A 127 9.10 -4.51 -4.01
C LEU A 127 9.18 -2.99 -3.95
N GLY A 128 10.32 -2.45 -3.52
CA GLY A 128 10.48 -1.02 -3.38
C GLY A 128 10.42 -0.26 -4.70
N ILE A 129 11.00 -0.80 -5.77
CA ILE A 129 10.89 -0.22 -7.11
C ILE A 129 9.44 -0.26 -7.62
N MET A 130 8.72 -1.37 -7.42
CA MET A 130 7.30 -1.47 -7.81
C MET A 130 6.40 -0.46 -7.07
N LEU A 131 6.72 -0.16 -5.81
CA LEU A 131 6.03 0.85 -5.00
C LEU A 131 6.41 2.30 -5.38
N GLY A 132 7.38 2.49 -6.28
CA GLY A 132 7.82 3.79 -6.76
C GLY A 132 8.82 4.51 -5.85
N TYR A 133 9.57 3.78 -5.01
CA TYR A 133 10.69 4.40 -4.28
C TYR A 133 11.83 4.79 -5.23
N ASP A 134 12.60 5.79 -4.82
CA ASP A 134 13.77 6.23 -5.57
C ASP A 134 14.80 5.10 -5.75
N LYS A 135 15.27 4.93 -6.98
CA LYS A 135 16.21 3.88 -7.37
C LYS A 135 17.54 3.97 -6.61
N ILE A 136 18.07 5.18 -6.41
CA ILE A 136 19.37 5.37 -5.76
C ILE A 136 19.25 5.05 -4.27
N LEU A 137 18.17 5.48 -3.63
CA LEU A 137 17.89 5.14 -2.24
C LEU A 137 17.69 3.63 -2.04
N GLN A 138 16.98 2.97 -2.95
CA GLN A 138 16.81 1.52 -2.94
C GLN A 138 18.14 0.78 -3.15
N CYS A 139 19.04 1.27 -4.01
CA CYS A 139 20.38 0.68 -4.15
C CYS A 139 21.19 0.76 -2.86
N ARG A 140 21.19 1.92 -2.18
CA ARG A 140 21.88 2.08 -0.88
C ARG A 140 21.30 1.14 0.17
N ARG A 141 19.98 1.05 0.24
CA ARG A 141 19.26 0.16 1.16
C ARG A 141 19.56 -1.31 0.88
N TYR A 142 19.63 -1.71 -0.38
CA TYR A 142 19.94 -3.07 -0.79
C TYR A 142 21.28 -3.54 -0.21
N PHE A 143 22.35 -2.77 -0.37
CA PHE A 143 23.66 -3.15 0.18
C PHE A 143 23.66 -3.30 1.70
N VAL A 144 22.99 -2.39 2.42
CA VAL A 144 22.85 -2.48 3.88
C VAL A 144 22.09 -3.74 4.30
N MET A 145 21.00 -4.08 3.61
CA MET A 145 20.23 -5.30 3.91
C MET A 145 21.00 -6.56 3.55
N ARG A 146 21.69 -6.56 2.41
CA ARG A 146 22.50 -7.67 1.92
C ARG A 146 23.61 -8.03 2.91
N ASP A 147 24.36 -7.04 3.39
CA ASP A 147 25.46 -7.28 4.31
C ASP A 147 24.96 -7.85 5.65
N LYS A 148 23.80 -7.36 6.14
CA LYS A 148 23.11 -7.92 7.31
C LYS A 148 22.62 -9.35 7.08
N PHE A 149 22.04 -9.61 5.92
CA PHE A 149 21.52 -10.93 5.55
C PHE A 149 22.65 -11.97 5.55
N PHE A 150 23.78 -11.68 4.92
CA PHE A 150 24.95 -12.57 4.95
C PHE A 150 25.57 -12.71 6.34
N ALA A 151 25.59 -11.65 7.15
CA ALA A 151 26.07 -11.72 8.53
C ALA A 151 25.18 -12.63 9.41
N SER A 152 23.87 -12.64 9.18
CA SER A 152 22.94 -13.56 9.88
C SER A 152 23.09 -15.02 9.45
N GLN A 153 23.48 -15.28 8.20
CA GLN A 153 23.68 -16.63 7.67
C GLN A 153 24.97 -17.29 8.19
N LYS A 154 26.00 -16.50 8.56
CA LYS A 154 27.28 -17.02 9.11
C LYS A 154 27.24 -17.36 10.60
N LYS A 155 26.14 -17.08 11.31
CA LYS A 155 25.97 -17.34 12.74
C LYS A 155 25.11 -18.56 13.06
N SER A 156 24.67 -19.30 12.04
CA SER A 156 23.96 -20.57 12.14
C SER A 156 24.82 -21.70 11.60
#